data_AF-A0A8J6S1J3-F1
#
_entry.id   AF-A0A8J6S1J3-F1
#
_cell.length_a   1.000
_cell.length_b   1.000
_cell.length_c   1.000
_cell.angle_alpha   90.00
_cell.angle_beta   90.00
_cell.angle_gamma   90.00
#
_symmetry.space_group_name_H-M   'P 1'
#
loop_
_entity.id
_entity.type
_entity.pdbx_description
1 polymer ?
#
loop_
_entity_poly.entity_id
_entity_poly.type
_entity_poly.pdbx_seq_one_letter_code
_entity_poly.pdbx_strand_id
1 'polypeptide(L)'
;MIRTLETDLDSSNRSRAAALLGVYKAENSVYHLCKALQEDPESDVRSQAASALGEIGSKEVIQPLCQALKDKDPTVCCSAASALGKIGSNEAVPELHKFLEAQNIIIPSIVRALENIGSSQSIPRLVQYQNQIKSINHLILAAITKIKIRRESSYNPTSTQLDIPAIKSNSIRTMHILHLSDLHFGTLDQANLWSNQLAADLYHDLNIPHLDALILSGDIANFCTEEEYKAAEQFLHNFCQDFPLNPDQIILVPGNHDIDWKTTSWEKADDVAYTMKLRRQCKPHELQEGYYIEESQNAVWIRDDEKYKQRFAHFSSFYKTITQKPYPLEYHQQATLDHLKEQNLLILGLNSAWQLDHHYTTRASINTNALSNALAQIRRNPDYKNCLKIAVWHHPLDSAYSDRITDQGFLEQLAINGFRLFLHGHIHKAETSLFRYDMSTNGRKLDRICAGTFGAPTKELNTGIPWQYNLLKFEDNQLTVYTRCREELNGAWKPDARWGQGAGQEPLSYYAIAL
;
A
#
# COMPACT_ATOMS: atom_id res chain seq x y z
N MET A 1 10.10 25.05 -16.54
CA MET A 1 9.74 23.69 -17.04
C MET A 1 9.82 23.61 -18.55
N ILE A 2 8.96 24.29 -19.35
CA ILE A 2 9.04 24.23 -20.82
C ILE A 2 10.43 24.61 -21.36
N ARG A 3 11.00 25.74 -20.92
CA ARG A 3 12.36 26.14 -21.31
C ARG A 3 13.43 25.10 -20.97
N THR A 4 13.30 24.45 -19.81
CA THR A 4 14.21 23.38 -19.35
C THR A 4 14.09 22.17 -20.28
N LEU A 5 12.86 21.76 -20.62
CA LEU A 5 12.61 20.67 -21.56
C LEU A 5 13.22 20.92 -22.95
N GLU A 6 13.24 22.17 -23.43
CA GLU A 6 13.70 22.48 -24.78
C GLU A 6 15.21 22.74 -24.90
N THR A 7 15.84 23.27 -23.86
CA THR A 7 17.17 23.90 -24.00
C THR A 7 18.23 23.40 -23.02
N ASP A 8 17.85 22.62 -22.01
CA ASP A 8 18.83 22.12 -21.04
C ASP A 8 19.73 21.06 -21.67
N LEU A 9 21.04 21.19 -21.46
CA LEU A 9 22.02 20.27 -22.03
C LEU A 9 21.94 18.88 -21.37
N ASP A 10 21.50 18.82 -20.11
CA ASP A 10 21.37 17.57 -19.36
C ASP A 10 20.01 16.92 -19.64
N SER A 11 20.06 15.71 -20.20
CA SER A 11 18.86 14.92 -20.50
C SER A 11 18.07 14.52 -19.26
N SER A 12 18.71 14.39 -18.10
CA SER A 12 18.04 14.14 -16.82
C SER A 12 17.14 15.33 -16.44
N ASN A 13 17.63 16.55 -16.64
CA ASN A 13 16.85 17.76 -16.39
C ASN A 13 15.69 17.91 -17.38
N ARG A 14 15.90 17.59 -18.66
CA ARG A 14 14.84 17.58 -19.67
C ARG A 14 13.76 16.53 -19.36
N SER A 15 14.18 15.31 -19.00
CA SER A 15 13.32 14.19 -18.61
C SER A 15 12.46 14.53 -17.39
N ARG A 16 13.08 15.10 -16.34
CA ARG A 16 12.38 15.58 -15.14
C ARG A 16 11.42 16.73 -15.46
N ALA A 17 11.80 17.65 -16.36
CA ALA A 17 10.91 18.71 -16.81
C ALA A 17 9.69 18.16 -17.56
N ALA A 18 9.86 17.16 -18.43
CA ALA A 18 8.75 16.48 -19.10
C ALA A 18 7.80 15.82 -18.08
N ALA A 19 8.35 15.09 -17.10
CA ALA A 19 7.56 14.44 -16.06
C ALA A 19 6.72 15.44 -15.24
N LEU A 20 7.34 16.54 -14.79
CA LEU A 20 6.64 17.58 -14.02
C LEU A 20 5.52 18.25 -14.83
N LEU A 21 5.73 18.50 -16.13
CA LEU A 21 4.68 19.04 -17.00
C LEU A 21 3.45 18.13 -17.11
N GLY A 22 3.68 16.80 -17.11
CA GLY A 22 2.61 15.81 -17.02
C GLY A 22 1.89 15.81 -15.67
N VAL A 23 2.64 15.85 -14.56
CA VAL A 23 2.09 15.91 -13.19
C VAL A 23 1.19 17.13 -12.99
N TYR A 24 1.61 18.30 -13.49
CA TYR A 24 0.82 19.52 -13.43
C TYR A 24 -0.28 19.61 -14.49
N LYS A 25 -0.41 18.59 -15.35
CA LYS A 25 -1.33 18.57 -16.49
C LYS A 25 -1.28 19.86 -17.31
N ALA A 26 -0.07 20.37 -17.56
CA ALA A 26 0.13 21.67 -18.18
C ALA A 26 -0.24 21.63 -19.67
N GLU A 27 -1.50 21.92 -20.01
CA GLU A 27 -2.01 21.85 -21.39
C GLU A 27 -1.21 22.70 -22.39
N ASN A 28 -0.71 23.86 -21.96
CA ASN A 28 0.14 24.74 -22.77
C ASN A 28 1.51 24.12 -23.13
N SER A 29 1.87 22.98 -22.54
CA SER A 29 3.11 22.26 -22.82
C SER A 29 2.96 21.14 -23.84
N VAL A 30 1.73 20.82 -24.28
CA VAL A 30 1.44 19.72 -25.21
C VAL A 30 2.29 19.78 -26.47
N TYR A 31 2.39 20.95 -27.10
CA TYR A 31 3.23 21.15 -28.29
C TYR A 31 4.70 20.79 -28.02
N HIS A 32 5.26 21.27 -26.90
CA HIS A 32 6.66 21.07 -26.54
C HIS A 32 6.96 19.62 -26.14
N LEU A 33 6.01 18.94 -25.49
CA LEU A 33 6.09 17.52 -25.15
C LEU A 33 5.98 16.65 -26.41
N CYS A 34 5.09 16.98 -27.36
CA CYS A 34 5.04 16.30 -28.66
C CYS A 34 6.37 16.44 -29.42
N LYS A 35 6.96 17.64 -29.40
CA LYS A 35 8.28 17.88 -30.00
C LYS A 35 9.37 17.06 -29.32
N ALA A 36 9.43 17.06 -27.98
CA ALA A 36 10.40 16.25 -27.23
C ALA A 36 10.22 14.75 -27.50
N LEU A 37 8.98 14.26 -27.58
CA LEU A 37 8.65 12.88 -27.94
C LEU A 37 9.17 12.49 -29.33
N GLN A 38 9.19 13.41 -30.29
CA GLN A 38 9.57 13.11 -31.67
C GLN A 38 11.06 13.34 -31.94
N GLU A 39 11.66 14.32 -31.29
CA GLU A 39 12.96 14.87 -31.70
C GLU A 39 14.08 14.71 -30.65
N ASP A 40 13.76 14.46 -29.36
CA ASP A 40 14.83 14.39 -28.34
C ASP A 40 15.76 13.18 -28.59
N PRO A 41 17.09 13.36 -28.60
CA PRO A 41 18.02 12.27 -28.85
C PRO A 41 17.92 11.14 -27.80
N GLU A 42 17.57 11.48 -26.55
CA GLU A 42 17.58 10.54 -25.43
C GLU A 42 16.23 9.85 -25.25
N SER A 43 16.22 8.51 -25.22
CA SER A 43 14.99 7.72 -25.11
C SER A 43 14.26 7.95 -23.79
N ASP A 44 14.98 8.24 -22.71
CA ASP A 44 14.37 8.58 -21.41
C ASP A 44 13.52 9.84 -21.50
N VAL A 45 13.99 10.88 -22.22
CA VAL A 45 13.22 12.12 -22.40
C VAL A 45 12.00 11.85 -23.28
N ARG A 46 12.15 11.09 -24.38
CA ARG A 46 11.03 10.70 -25.25
C ARG A 46 9.98 9.88 -24.49
N SER A 47 10.42 8.93 -23.66
CA SER A 47 9.54 8.08 -22.85
C SER A 47 8.77 8.91 -21.82
N GLN A 48 9.44 9.83 -21.12
CA GLN A 48 8.77 10.72 -20.17
C GLN A 48 7.83 11.71 -20.86
N ALA A 49 8.17 12.19 -22.04
CA ALA A 49 7.28 13.01 -22.84
C ALA A 49 6.00 12.23 -23.24
N ALA A 50 6.12 10.98 -23.68
CA ALA A 50 4.96 10.12 -23.96
C ALA A 50 4.08 9.91 -22.71
N SER A 51 4.70 9.62 -21.55
CA SER A 51 3.98 9.45 -20.30
C SER A 51 3.24 10.73 -19.89
N ALA A 52 3.92 11.88 -19.95
CA ALA A 52 3.35 13.19 -19.62
C ALA A 52 2.17 13.57 -20.52
N LEU A 53 2.26 13.30 -21.83
CA LEU A 53 1.14 13.49 -22.77
C LEU A 53 -0.07 12.62 -22.41
N GLY A 54 0.16 11.40 -21.92
CA GLY A 54 -0.88 10.52 -21.40
C GLY A 54 -1.55 11.04 -20.11
N GLU A 55 -0.78 11.66 -19.20
CA GLU A 55 -1.31 12.29 -17.98
C GLU A 55 -2.11 13.56 -18.27
N ILE A 56 -1.69 14.35 -19.27
CA ILE A 56 -2.41 15.53 -19.74
C ILE A 56 -3.75 15.10 -20.39
N GLY A 57 -3.75 14.00 -21.14
CA GLY A 57 -4.99 13.38 -21.65
C GLY A 57 -5.62 14.08 -22.86
N SER A 58 -4.90 14.99 -23.53
CA SER A 58 -5.40 15.68 -24.73
C SER A 58 -5.53 14.70 -25.91
N LYS A 59 -6.66 14.76 -26.65
CA LYS A 59 -6.86 13.93 -27.86
C LYS A 59 -5.95 14.33 -29.02
N GLU A 60 -5.45 15.56 -29.04
CA GLU A 60 -4.59 16.08 -30.11
C GLU A 60 -3.25 15.32 -30.20
N VAL A 61 -2.87 14.63 -29.13
CA VAL A 61 -1.59 13.93 -28.99
C VAL A 61 -1.67 12.47 -29.44
N ILE A 62 -2.85 11.98 -29.83
CA ILE A 62 -3.07 10.59 -30.26
C ILE A 62 -2.18 10.24 -31.46
N GLN A 63 -2.12 11.12 -32.49
CA GLN A 63 -1.30 10.86 -33.67
C GLN A 63 0.22 10.86 -33.34
N PRO A 64 0.77 11.85 -32.60
CA PRO A 64 2.14 11.77 -32.09
C PRO A 64 2.46 10.49 -31.29
N LEU A 65 1.56 10.06 -30.40
CA LEU A 65 1.75 8.84 -29.62
C LEU A 65 1.67 7.57 -30.49
N CYS A 66 0.78 7.52 -31.48
CA CYS A 66 0.72 6.43 -32.46
C CYS A 66 2.01 6.32 -33.29
N GLN A 67 2.69 7.44 -33.57
CA GLN A 67 4.00 7.43 -34.21
C GLN A 67 5.08 6.88 -33.26
N ALA A 68 5.04 7.25 -31.98
CA ALA A 68 5.98 6.79 -30.95
C ALA A 68 5.87 5.29 -30.63
N LEU A 69 4.78 4.61 -31.02
CA LEU A 69 4.73 3.14 -31.02
C LEU A 69 5.77 2.49 -31.95
N LYS A 70 6.36 3.26 -32.88
CA LYS A 70 7.44 2.84 -33.82
C LYS A 70 8.83 3.25 -33.32
N ASP A 71 8.97 3.77 -32.10
CA ASP A 71 10.28 4.19 -31.61
C ASP A 71 11.25 3.00 -31.59
N LYS A 72 12.54 3.30 -31.77
CA LYS A 72 13.62 2.31 -31.70
C LYS A 72 13.79 1.77 -30.28
N ASP A 73 13.39 2.53 -29.26
CA ASP A 73 13.50 2.16 -27.86
C ASP A 73 12.19 1.53 -27.35
N PRO A 74 12.22 0.27 -26.85
CA PRO A 74 11.04 -0.41 -26.35
C PRO A 74 10.34 0.30 -25.17
N THR A 75 11.07 1.08 -24.38
CA THR A 75 10.53 1.85 -23.25
C THR A 75 9.63 2.96 -23.75
N VAL A 76 10.06 3.67 -24.81
CA VAL A 76 9.25 4.71 -25.46
C VAL A 76 7.97 4.10 -26.05
N CYS A 77 8.08 2.95 -26.71
CA CYS A 77 6.92 2.24 -27.26
C CYS A 77 5.92 1.83 -26.17
N CYS A 78 6.40 1.32 -25.03
CA CYS A 78 5.56 0.98 -23.88
C CYS A 78 4.88 2.21 -23.27
N SER A 79 5.62 3.32 -23.11
CA SER A 79 5.08 4.58 -22.61
C SER A 79 4.02 5.14 -23.55
N ALA A 80 4.24 5.07 -24.87
CA ALA A 80 3.27 5.49 -25.87
C ALA A 80 1.99 4.63 -25.85
N ALA A 81 2.10 3.30 -25.76
CA ALA A 81 0.95 2.41 -25.64
C ALA A 81 0.17 2.68 -24.35
N SER A 82 0.86 2.84 -23.22
CA SER A 82 0.25 3.19 -21.94
C SER A 82 -0.47 4.53 -22.00
N ALA A 83 0.14 5.56 -22.59
CA ALA A 83 -0.44 6.88 -22.77
C ALA A 83 -1.70 6.85 -23.64
N LEU A 84 -1.70 6.12 -24.76
CA LEU A 84 -2.89 5.90 -25.59
C LEU A 84 -4.01 5.18 -24.81
N GLY A 85 -3.65 4.21 -23.97
CA GLY A 85 -4.57 3.53 -23.07
C GLY A 85 -5.20 4.46 -22.03
N LYS A 86 -4.40 5.37 -21.44
CA LYS A 86 -4.84 6.39 -20.48
C LYS A 86 -5.77 7.43 -21.13
N ILE A 87 -5.44 7.89 -22.33
CA ILE A 87 -6.30 8.80 -23.11
C ILE A 87 -7.64 8.13 -23.44
N GLY A 88 -7.64 6.81 -23.65
CA GLY A 88 -8.87 6.02 -23.77
C GLY A 88 -9.67 6.30 -25.05
N SER A 89 -9.07 6.92 -26.07
CA SER A 89 -9.76 7.25 -27.32
C SER A 89 -9.81 6.06 -28.28
N ASN A 90 -11.00 5.79 -28.82
CA ASN A 90 -11.21 4.78 -29.87
C ASN A 90 -10.39 5.05 -31.14
N GLU A 91 -9.95 6.30 -31.36
CA GLU A 91 -9.13 6.68 -32.52
C GLU A 91 -7.76 5.98 -32.53
N ALA A 92 -7.25 5.54 -31.37
CA ALA A 92 -5.98 4.83 -31.25
C ALA A 92 -6.08 3.33 -31.59
N VAL A 93 -7.29 2.76 -31.57
CA VAL A 93 -7.53 1.31 -31.70
C VAL A 93 -7.00 0.72 -33.02
N PRO A 94 -7.21 1.35 -34.20
CA PRO A 94 -6.71 0.79 -35.46
C PRO A 94 -5.19 0.65 -35.50
N GLU A 95 -4.45 1.66 -35.02
CA GLU A 95 -2.99 1.59 -35.00
C GLU A 95 -2.51 0.59 -33.94
N LEU A 96 -3.07 0.58 -32.72
CA LEU A 96 -2.72 -0.43 -31.70
C LEU A 96 -2.89 -1.88 -32.21
N HIS A 97 -3.92 -2.16 -33.01
CA HIS A 97 -4.07 -3.46 -33.66
C HIS A 97 -3.00 -3.76 -34.71
N LYS A 98 -2.61 -2.77 -35.51
CA LYS A 98 -1.55 -2.91 -36.50
C LYS A 98 -0.20 -3.24 -35.85
N PHE A 99 0.07 -2.73 -34.66
CA PHE A 99 1.30 -3.06 -33.92
C PHE A 99 1.25 -4.40 -33.22
N LEU A 100 0.06 -4.82 -32.77
CA LEU A 100 -0.17 -6.18 -32.31
C LEU A 100 0.22 -7.21 -33.38
N GLU A 101 0.05 -6.85 -34.67
CA GLU A 101 0.43 -7.65 -35.86
C GLU A 101 1.91 -7.61 -36.22
N ALA A 102 2.66 -6.59 -35.79
CA ALA A 102 3.98 -6.31 -36.34
C ALA A 102 5.16 -6.64 -35.41
N GLN A 103 5.02 -6.64 -34.08
CA GLN A 103 6.19 -6.76 -33.18
C GLN A 103 5.94 -7.54 -31.87
N ASN A 104 6.86 -8.46 -31.56
CA ASN A 104 6.76 -9.47 -30.49
C ASN A 104 7.11 -8.97 -29.07
N ILE A 105 7.66 -7.75 -28.91
CA ILE A 105 8.29 -7.32 -27.64
C ILE A 105 7.34 -6.51 -26.73
N ILE A 106 6.40 -5.76 -27.28
CA ILE A 106 5.53 -4.82 -26.51
C ILE A 106 4.05 -5.25 -26.45
N ILE A 107 3.76 -6.51 -26.81
CA ILE A 107 2.39 -7.03 -26.87
C ILE A 107 1.59 -6.84 -25.57
N PRO A 108 2.14 -7.08 -24.36
CA PRO A 108 1.40 -6.86 -23.11
C PRO A 108 0.92 -5.41 -22.94
N SER A 109 1.75 -4.43 -23.34
CA SER A 109 1.42 -3.01 -23.25
C SER A 109 0.32 -2.62 -24.23
N ILE A 110 0.35 -3.17 -25.45
CA ILE A 110 -0.71 -2.94 -26.45
C ILE A 110 -2.04 -3.55 -26.01
N VAL A 111 -2.03 -4.78 -25.49
CA VAL A 111 -3.26 -5.43 -25.02
C VAL A 111 -3.84 -4.72 -23.80
N ARG A 112 -3.00 -4.25 -22.86
CA ARG A 112 -3.43 -3.37 -21.75
C ARG A 112 -3.96 -2.03 -22.24
N ALA A 113 -3.38 -1.44 -23.28
CA ALA A 113 -3.89 -0.21 -23.87
C ALA A 113 -5.28 -0.41 -24.48
N LEU A 114 -5.48 -1.49 -25.25
CA LEU A 114 -6.78 -1.86 -25.82
C LEU A 114 -7.83 -2.18 -24.73
N GLU A 115 -7.43 -2.85 -23.66
CA GLU A 115 -8.24 -3.07 -22.46
C GLU A 115 -8.68 -1.75 -21.82
N ASN A 116 -7.73 -0.82 -21.64
CA ASN A 116 -7.99 0.46 -21.00
C ASN A 116 -8.93 1.33 -21.85
N ILE A 117 -8.74 1.37 -23.18
CA ILE A 117 -9.64 2.04 -24.13
C ILE A 117 -11.06 1.43 -24.07
N GLY A 118 -11.18 0.13 -23.83
CA GLY A 118 -12.49 -0.50 -23.60
C GLY A 118 -13.35 -0.64 -24.86
N SER A 119 -12.78 -0.47 -26.06
CA SER A 119 -13.54 -0.55 -27.31
C SER A 119 -13.94 -1.98 -27.63
N SER A 120 -15.25 -2.24 -27.73
CA SER A 120 -15.78 -3.55 -28.16
C SER A 120 -15.33 -3.96 -29.56
N GLN A 121 -14.90 -3.00 -30.40
CA GLN A 121 -14.33 -3.25 -31.72
C GLN A 121 -12.99 -4.01 -31.66
N SER A 122 -12.32 -4.00 -30.50
CA SER A 122 -11.07 -4.72 -30.29
C SER A 122 -11.26 -6.21 -29.99
N ILE A 123 -12.45 -6.64 -29.54
CA ILE A 123 -12.71 -8.03 -29.13
C ILE A 123 -12.47 -9.04 -30.26
N PRO A 124 -13.02 -8.89 -31.48
CA PRO A 124 -12.83 -9.90 -32.53
C PRO A 124 -11.36 -10.12 -32.87
N ARG A 125 -10.58 -9.02 -32.86
CA ARG A 125 -9.15 -9.05 -33.20
C ARG A 125 -8.32 -9.61 -32.05
N LEU A 126 -8.63 -9.27 -30.80
CA LEU A 126 -8.03 -9.87 -29.60
C LEU A 126 -8.28 -11.40 -29.55
N VAL A 127 -9.49 -11.86 -29.88
CA VAL A 127 -9.82 -13.30 -29.98
C VAL A 127 -9.01 -13.99 -31.08
N GLN A 128 -8.82 -13.35 -32.23
CA GLN A 128 -7.97 -13.88 -33.30
C GLN A 128 -6.51 -14.05 -32.84
N TYR A 129 -6.00 -13.09 -32.06
CA TYR A 129 -4.65 -13.13 -31.48
C TYR A 129 -4.46 -14.19 -30.40
N GLN A 130 -5.50 -14.48 -29.62
CA GLN A 130 -5.51 -15.52 -28.59
C GLN A 130 -5.12 -16.91 -29.16
N ASN A 131 -5.43 -17.17 -30.42
CA ASN A 131 -5.13 -18.45 -31.05
C ASN A 131 -3.69 -18.56 -31.55
N GLN A 132 -2.93 -17.46 -31.58
CA GLN A 132 -1.59 -17.40 -32.16
C GLN A 132 -0.46 -17.39 -31.11
N ILE A 133 -0.66 -16.81 -29.92
CA ILE A 133 0.42 -16.65 -28.91
C ILE A 133 -0.04 -17.12 -27.51
N LYS A 134 0.23 -18.39 -27.19
CA LYS A 134 -0.23 -19.04 -25.94
C LYS A 134 0.23 -18.36 -24.65
N SER A 135 1.41 -17.71 -24.63
CA SER A 135 1.99 -17.08 -23.43
C SER A 135 1.21 -15.86 -22.92
N ILE A 136 0.48 -15.16 -23.80
CA ILE A 136 -0.27 -13.94 -23.47
C ILE A 136 -1.79 -14.15 -23.44
N ASN A 137 -2.25 -15.40 -23.62
CA ASN A 137 -3.68 -15.73 -23.67
C ASN A 137 -4.46 -15.29 -22.43
N HIS A 138 -3.83 -15.38 -21.25
CA HIS A 138 -4.45 -14.93 -20.01
C HIS A 138 -4.72 -13.42 -20.00
N LEU A 139 -3.81 -12.63 -20.59
CA LEU A 139 -3.88 -11.18 -20.65
C LEU A 139 -4.92 -10.74 -21.70
N ILE A 140 -4.96 -11.42 -22.85
CA ILE A 140 -5.99 -11.24 -23.87
C ILE A 140 -7.38 -11.60 -23.34
N LEU A 141 -7.52 -12.71 -22.61
CA LEU A 141 -8.78 -13.12 -21.99
C LEU A 141 -9.23 -12.13 -20.91
N ALA A 142 -8.31 -11.65 -20.08
CA ALA A 142 -8.61 -10.62 -19.08
C ALA A 142 -9.11 -9.32 -19.75
N ALA A 143 -8.46 -8.90 -20.83
CA ALA A 143 -8.86 -7.74 -21.62
C ALA A 143 -10.26 -7.92 -22.22
N ILE A 144 -10.53 -9.05 -22.90
CA ILE A 144 -11.84 -9.35 -23.48
C ILE A 144 -12.93 -9.38 -22.41
N THR A 145 -12.69 -10.02 -21.27
CA THR A 145 -13.66 -10.12 -20.18
C THR A 145 -13.98 -8.74 -19.61
N LYS A 146 -12.98 -7.89 -19.36
CA LYS A 146 -13.20 -6.51 -18.88
C LYS A 146 -13.93 -5.65 -19.91
N ILE A 147 -13.59 -5.75 -21.20
CA ILE A 147 -14.30 -5.03 -22.27
C ILE A 147 -15.77 -5.49 -22.36
N LYS A 148 -16.06 -6.79 -22.15
CA LYS A 148 -17.43 -7.33 -22.12
C LYS A 148 -18.22 -6.86 -20.89
N ILE A 149 -17.62 -6.91 -19.70
CA ILE A 149 -18.26 -6.45 -18.46
C ILE A 149 -18.64 -4.97 -18.54
N ARG A 150 -17.77 -4.12 -19.10
CA ARG A 150 -18.06 -2.69 -19.33
C ARG A 150 -19.28 -2.45 -20.24
N ARG A 151 -19.62 -3.41 -21.11
CA ARG A 151 -20.83 -3.37 -21.95
C ARG A 151 -22.08 -3.79 -21.17
N GLU A 152 -21.98 -4.81 -20.31
CA GLU A 152 -23.11 -5.28 -19.50
C GLU A 152 -23.55 -4.24 -18.45
N SER A 153 -22.62 -3.44 -17.92
CA SER A 153 -22.90 -2.30 -17.03
C SER A 153 -23.60 -1.11 -17.71
N SER A 154 -23.76 -1.13 -19.05
CA SER A 154 -24.51 -0.11 -19.81
C SER A 154 -25.93 -0.54 -20.18
N TYR A 155 -26.39 -1.68 -19.66
CA TYR A 155 -27.75 -2.21 -19.88
C TYR A 155 -28.62 -1.99 -18.63
N ASN A 156 -29.59 -1.09 -18.73
CA ASN A 156 -30.59 -0.82 -17.69
C ASN A 156 -31.75 -1.83 -17.82
N PRO A 157 -32.09 -2.67 -16.82
CA PRO A 157 -33.31 -3.46 -16.87
C PRO A 157 -34.41 -2.76 -16.07
N THR A 158 -35.40 -2.23 -16.80
CA THR A 158 -36.72 -1.90 -16.27
C THR A 158 -37.43 -3.19 -15.83
N SER A 159 -37.90 -3.17 -14.58
CA SER A 159 -39.12 -3.82 -14.07
C SER A 159 -39.63 -5.06 -14.83
N THR A 160 -39.48 -6.25 -14.23
CA THR A 160 -40.59 -7.22 -14.08
C THR A 160 -40.25 -8.24 -13.01
N GLN A 161 -41.11 -8.31 -11.99
CA GLN A 161 -41.11 -9.33 -10.94
C GLN A 161 -41.31 -10.72 -11.54
N LEU A 162 -40.48 -11.68 -11.13
CA LEU A 162 -40.76 -13.11 -11.17
C LEU A 162 -40.47 -13.67 -9.78
N ASP A 163 -41.51 -14.20 -9.14
CA ASP A 163 -41.47 -14.82 -7.81
C ASP A 163 -40.55 -16.04 -7.80
N ILE A 164 -39.61 -16.07 -6.85
CA ILE A 164 -38.83 -17.25 -6.47
C ILE A 164 -39.19 -17.59 -5.02
N PRO A 165 -39.45 -18.86 -4.66
CA PRO A 165 -39.91 -19.23 -3.32
C PRO A 165 -38.86 -18.93 -2.25
N ALA A 166 -39.33 -18.43 -1.11
CA ALA A 166 -38.55 -17.99 0.04
C ALA A 166 -37.49 -19.01 0.49
N ILE A 167 -36.22 -18.70 0.25
CA ILE A 167 -35.11 -19.23 1.01
C ILE A 167 -35.09 -18.45 2.33
N LYS A 168 -35.11 -19.19 3.44
CA LYS A 168 -35.09 -18.65 4.80
C LYS A 168 -33.93 -17.67 4.97
N SER A 169 -34.29 -16.46 5.40
CA SER A 169 -33.41 -15.41 5.91
C SER A 169 -32.41 -15.98 6.92
N ASN A 170 -31.16 -16.13 6.51
CA ASN A 170 -30.02 -16.05 7.41
C ASN A 170 -29.62 -14.58 7.43
N SER A 171 -29.62 -13.94 8.60
CA SER A 171 -29.19 -12.55 8.74
C SER A 171 -27.77 -12.39 8.19
N ILE A 172 -27.61 -11.52 7.19
CA ILE A 172 -26.31 -11.11 6.67
C ILE A 172 -25.52 -10.50 7.84
N ARG A 173 -24.40 -11.11 8.21
CA ARG A 173 -23.55 -10.59 9.28
C ARG A 173 -22.55 -9.61 8.68
N THR A 174 -22.83 -8.32 8.81
CA THR A 174 -21.89 -7.25 8.48
C THR A 174 -20.88 -7.08 9.60
N MET A 175 -19.59 -6.98 9.27
CA MET A 175 -18.50 -6.68 10.22
C MET A 175 -17.78 -5.39 9.81
N HIS A 176 -17.47 -4.53 10.77
CA HIS A 176 -16.76 -3.26 10.56
C HIS A 176 -15.44 -3.23 11.33
N ILE A 177 -14.33 -3.05 10.61
CA ILE A 177 -13.00 -2.92 11.19
C ILE A 177 -12.44 -1.55 10.83
N LEU A 178 -12.02 -0.78 11.83
CA LEU A 178 -11.33 0.47 11.63
C LEU A 178 -9.82 0.21 11.48
N HIS A 179 -9.21 0.72 10.41
CA HIS A 179 -7.77 0.61 10.16
C HIS A 179 -7.13 2.00 10.12
N LEU A 180 -6.34 2.29 11.16
CA LEU A 180 -5.52 3.49 11.27
C LEU A 180 -4.04 3.12 11.17
N SER A 181 -3.24 4.08 10.72
CA SER A 181 -1.79 3.96 10.65
C SER A 181 -1.16 5.34 10.75
N ASP A 182 0.09 5.40 11.19
CA ASP A 182 0.89 6.63 11.19
C ASP A 182 0.13 7.74 11.94
N LEU A 183 -0.18 7.44 13.20
CA LEU A 183 -0.93 8.31 14.10
C LEU A 183 -0.09 9.50 14.55
N HIS A 184 1.19 9.28 14.89
CA HIS A 184 2.11 10.34 15.28
C HIS A 184 1.56 11.24 16.40
N PHE A 185 1.04 10.64 17.49
CA PHE A 185 0.54 11.44 18.60
C PHE A 185 1.66 12.26 19.24
N GLY A 186 1.39 13.56 19.45
CA GLY A 186 2.32 14.49 20.09
C GLY A 186 1.78 15.08 21.40
N THR A 187 0.47 15.36 21.49
CA THR A 187 -0.13 16.00 22.69
C THR A 187 -1.51 15.45 23.06
N LEU A 188 -1.92 15.66 24.32
CA LEU A 188 -3.25 15.29 24.82
C LEU A 188 -4.38 16.06 24.12
N ASP A 189 -4.18 17.35 23.82
CA ASP A 189 -5.19 18.15 23.12
C ASP A 189 -5.45 17.62 21.71
N GLN A 190 -4.39 17.20 21.02
CA GLN A 190 -4.47 16.56 19.71
C GLN A 190 -5.22 15.22 19.80
N ALA A 191 -4.92 14.40 20.81
CA ALA A 191 -5.64 13.15 21.07
C ALA A 191 -7.15 13.37 21.26
N ASN A 192 -7.54 14.35 22.09
CA ASN A 192 -8.94 14.70 22.33
C ASN A 192 -9.64 15.19 21.05
N LEU A 193 -9.00 16.09 20.30
CA LEU A 193 -9.57 16.64 19.07
C LEU A 193 -9.79 15.53 18.02
N TRP A 194 -8.79 14.69 17.82
CA TRP A 194 -8.82 13.68 16.77
C TRP A 194 -9.75 12.51 17.09
N SER A 195 -9.88 12.11 18.36
CA SER A 195 -10.87 11.10 18.75
C SER A 195 -12.28 11.59 18.43
N ASN A 196 -12.58 12.85 18.74
CA ASN A 196 -13.89 13.45 18.50
C ASN A 196 -14.18 13.61 17.01
N GLN A 197 -13.20 14.05 16.21
CA GLN A 197 -13.37 14.18 14.75
C GLN A 197 -13.58 12.82 14.09
N LEU A 198 -12.85 11.79 14.52
CA LEU A 198 -13.02 10.43 14.01
C LEU A 198 -14.39 9.87 14.40
N ALA A 199 -14.80 10.01 15.66
CA ALA A 199 -16.11 9.56 16.12
C ALA A 199 -17.25 10.26 15.37
N ALA A 200 -17.14 11.58 15.15
CA ALA A 200 -18.10 12.35 14.37
C ALA A 200 -18.24 11.83 12.93
N ASP A 201 -17.12 11.45 12.28
CA ASP A 201 -17.15 10.91 10.92
C ASP A 201 -17.85 9.54 10.86
N LEU A 202 -17.46 8.64 11.76
CA LEU A 202 -18.04 7.29 11.83
C LEU A 202 -19.52 7.33 12.16
N TYR A 203 -19.94 8.21 13.07
CA TYR A 203 -21.32 8.31 13.52
C TYR A 203 -22.21 9.09 12.55
N HIS A 204 -21.77 10.25 12.07
CA HIS A 204 -22.64 11.15 11.29
C HIS A 204 -22.57 10.91 9.78
N ASP A 205 -21.38 10.70 9.21
CA ASP A 205 -21.24 10.58 7.75
C ASP A 205 -21.34 9.13 7.29
N LEU A 206 -20.66 8.22 8.00
CA LEU A 206 -20.67 6.79 7.65
C LEU A 206 -21.81 6.01 8.31
N ASN A 207 -22.46 6.58 9.34
CA ASN A 207 -23.58 5.98 10.09
C ASN A 207 -23.27 4.54 10.56
N ILE A 208 -22.08 4.34 11.12
CA ILE A 208 -21.59 3.05 11.56
C ILE A 208 -22.23 2.67 12.90
N PRO A 209 -22.95 1.53 12.98
CA PRO A 209 -23.69 1.16 14.19
C PRO A 209 -22.78 0.66 15.32
N HIS A 210 -21.65 0.06 14.97
CA HIS A 210 -20.64 -0.46 15.90
C HIS A 210 -19.35 -0.79 15.13
N LEU A 211 -18.25 -0.96 15.86
CA LEU A 211 -17.00 -1.54 15.35
C LEU A 211 -16.76 -2.90 15.98
N ASP A 212 -16.27 -3.85 15.18
CA ASP A 212 -15.84 -5.16 15.65
C ASP A 212 -14.37 -5.20 16.03
N ALA A 213 -13.55 -4.33 15.42
CA ALA A 213 -12.12 -4.21 15.74
C ALA A 213 -11.52 -2.86 15.32
N LEU A 214 -10.41 -2.52 15.98
CA LEU A 214 -9.50 -1.44 15.61
C LEU A 214 -8.12 -2.02 15.34
N ILE A 215 -7.52 -1.67 14.21
CA ILE A 215 -6.15 -2.04 13.83
C ILE A 215 -5.32 -0.77 13.71
N LEU A 216 -4.22 -0.70 14.49
CA LEU A 216 -3.18 0.33 14.39
C LEU A 216 -1.91 -0.29 13.80
N SER A 217 -1.62 0.00 12.52
CA SER A 217 -0.50 -0.60 11.78
C SER A 217 0.82 0.18 11.87
N GLY A 218 1.17 0.67 13.06
CA GLY A 218 2.45 1.31 13.36
C GLY A 218 2.45 2.83 13.37
N ASP A 219 3.57 3.37 13.84
CA ASP A 219 3.87 4.79 14.05
C ASP A 219 2.79 5.47 14.92
N ILE A 220 2.64 4.92 16.12
CA ILE A 220 1.69 5.40 17.12
C ILE A 220 2.22 6.70 17.75
N ALA A 221 3.50 6.71 18.11
CA ALA A 221 4.24 7.84 18.66
C ALA A 221 5.09 8.53 17.58
N ASN A 222 5.68 9.71 17.86
CA ASN A 222 6.65 10.36 16.95
C ASN A 222 8.10 10.07 17.36
N PHE A 223 8.38 10.13 18.66
CA PHE A 223 9.72 10.03 19.22
C PHE A 223 9.80 8.97 20.33
N CYS A 224 8.78 8.12 20.43
CA CYS A 224 8.68 7.06 21.42
C CYS A 224 8.85 7.58 22.86
N THR A 225 8.13 8.65 23.23
CA THR A 225 8.15 9.17 24.62
C THR A 225 6.93 8.75 25.43
N GLU A 226 7.06 8.79 26.76
CA GLU A 226 5.97 8.45 27.67
C GLU A 226 4.75 9.39 27.48
N GLU A 227 4.99 10.68 27.22
CA GLU A 227 3.93 11.66 26.98
C GLU A 227 3.14 11.36 25.70
N GLU A 228 3.81 10.93 24.64
CA GLU A 228 3.16 10.57 23.37
C GLU A 228 2.28 9.33 23.53
N TYR A 229 2.77 8.31 24.26
CA TYR A 229 1.97 7.13 24.55
C TYR A 229 0.79 7.43 25.50
N LYS A 230 0.95 8.34 26.47
CA LYS A 230 -0.20 8.84 27.26
C LYS A 230 -1.25 9.53 26.39
N ALA A 231 -0.82 10.29 25.38
CA ALA A 231 -1.74 10.87 24.40
C ALA A 231 -2.45 9.80 23.56
N ALA A 232 -1.73 8.77 23.11
CA ALA A 232 -2.31 7.62 22.41
C ALA A 232 -3.33 6.85 23.28
N GLU A 233 -3.01 6.64 24.56
CA GLU A 233 -3.93 6.03 25.54
C GLU A 233 -5.19 6.86 25.71
N GLN A 234 -5.07 8.18 25.84
CA GLN A 234 -6.21 9.09 25.96
C GLN A 234 -7.08 9.06 24.69
N PHE A 235 -6.47 9.07 23.50
CA PHE A 235 -7.19 8.97 22.24
C PHE A 235 -8.03 7.68 22.20
N LEU A 236 -7.42 6.53 22.50
CA LEU A 236 -8.12 5.24 22.51
C LEU A 236 -9.20 5.19 23.58
N HIS A 237 -8.93 5.73 24.77
CA HIS A 237 -9.91 5.80 25.85
C HIS A 237 -11.14 6.60 25.44
N ASN A 238 -10.95 7.81 24.89
CA ASN A 238 -12.04 8.65 24.41
C ASN A 238 -12.81 7.97 23.29
N PHE A 239 -12.09 7.46 22.29
CA PHE A 239 -12.69 6.78 21.14
C PHE A 239 -13.55 5.58 21.56
N CYS A 240 -13.09 4.80 22.54
CA CYS A 240 -13.83 3.64 23.06
C CYS A 240 -15.07 4.02 23.91
N GLN A 241 -15.24 5.29 24.31
CA GLN A 241 -16.51 5.76 24.90
C GLN A 241 -17.61 5.82 23.83
N ASP A 242 -17.27 6.26 22.62
CA ASP A 242 -18.20 6.38 21.50
C ASP A 242 -18.38 5.05 20.76
N PHE A 243 -17.28 4.29 20.60
CA PHE A 243 -17.26 2.97 19.95
C PHE A 243 -16.64 1.92 20.87
N PRO A 244 -17.43 1.31 21.76
CA PRO A 244 -16.92 0.34 22.74
C PRO A 244 -16.22 -0.85 22.08
N LEU A 245 -14.94 -1.05 22.42
CA LEU A 245 -14.13 -2.18 21.99
C LEU A 245 -13.49 -2.83 23.22
N ASN A 246 -13.50 -4.17 23.26
CA ASN A 246 -12.76 -4.92 24.26
C ASN A 246 -11.25 -4.87 23.93
N PRO A 247 -10.37 -5.08 24.92
CA PRO A 247 -8.91 -5.14 24.70
C PRO A 247 -8.48 -6.10 23.57
N ASP A 248 -9.16 -7.25 23.45
CA ASP A 248 -8.90 -8.25 22.40
C ASP A 248 -9.31 -7.80 20.98
N GLN A 249 -10.08 -6.72 20.87
CA GLN A 249 -10.54 -6.13 19.61
C GLN A 249 -9.66 -4.97 19.15
N ILE A 250 -8.60 -4.63 19.91
CA ILE A 250 -7.64 -3.58 19.56
C ILE A 250 -6.30 -4.24 19.22
N ILE A 251 -5.93 -4.17 17.95
CA ILE A 251 -4.72 -4.79 17.39
C ILE A 251 -3.69 -3.70 17.18
N LEU A 252 -2.50 -3.90 17.75
CA LEU A 252 -1.39 -2.94 17.73
C LEU A 252 -0.15 -3.58 17.14
N VAL A 253 0.50 -2.89 16.21
CA VAL A 253 1.81 -3.26 15.66
C VAL A 253 2.72 -2.05 15.72
N PRO A 254 4.02 -2.19 16.08
CA PRO A 254 4.94 -1.05 16.10
C PRO A 254 5.44 -0.68 14.69
N GLY A 255 5.69 0.62 14.50
CA GLY A 255 6.44 1.18 13.38
C GLY A 255 7.84 1.64 13.77
N ASN A 256 8.50 2.40 12.89
CA ASN A 256 9.85 2.92 13.15
C ASN A 256 9.87 4.09 14.15
N HIS A 257 8.79 4.86 14.26
CA HIS A 257 8.67 5.94 15.26
C HIS A 257 8.34 5.42 16.67
N ASP A 258 7.94 4.14 16.79
CA ASP A 258 7.67 3.48 18.07
C ASP A 258 8.93 2.90 18.74
N ILE A 259 10.11 3.17 18.18
CA ILE A 259 11.43 2.77 18.66
C ILE A 259 12.09 3.95 19.39
N ASP A 260 12.62 3.74 20.60
CA ASP A 260 13.43 4.77 21.26
C ASP A 260 14.83 4.86 20.63
N TRP A 261 14.98 5.77 19.67
CA TRP A 261 16.24 6.05 18.99
C TRP A 261 17.35 6.54 19.92
N LYS A 262 17.01 7.13 21.09
CA LYS A 262 18.00 7.67 22.04
C LYS A 262 18.78 6.56 22.74
N THR A 263 18.17 5.41 22.99
CA THR A 263 18.86 4.23 23.57
C THR A 263 19.94 3.66 22.63
N THR A 264 19.92 4.05 21.36
CA THR A 264 20.96 3.72 20.40
C THR A 264 21.95 4.86 20.15
N SER A 265 21.54 6.13 20.31
CA SER A 265 22.30 7.34 19.93
C SER A 265 23.63 7.55 20.68
N TRP A 266 24.62 8.11 19.97
CA TRP A 266 25.93 8.53 20.51
C TRP A 266 25.87 9.73 21.47
N GLU A 267 24.75 10.47 21.52
CA GLU A 267 24.67 11.74 22.25
C GLU A 267 24.55 11.57 23.78
N LYS A 268 24.34 10.36 24.30
CA LYS A 268 24.27 10.09 25.73
C LYS A 268 25.29 9.04 26.15
N ALA A 269 26.26 9.46 26.97
CA ALA A 269 27.39 8.66 27.41
C ALA A 269 27.03 7.45 28.30
N ASP A 270 25.84 7.42 28.91
CA ASP A 270 25.56 6.50 30.03
C ASP A 270 24.56 5.37 29.72
N ASP A 271 24.04 5.23 28.49
CA ASP A 271 23.18 4.06 28.19
C ASP A 271 23.09 3.69 26.70
N VAL A 272 24.25 3.49 26.06
CA VAL A 272 24.32 3.13 24.64
C VAL A 272 24.15 1.60 24.49
N ALA A 273 23.23 1.16 23.62
CA ALA A 273 23.10 -0.24 23.23
C ALA A 273 24.31 -0.78 22.41
N TYR A 274 25.36 0.01 22.26
CA TYR A 274 26.58 -0.31 21.54
C TYR A 274 27.81 0.04 22.39
N THR A 275 28.76 -0.88 22.50
CA THR A 275 30.01 -0.70 23.25
C THR A 275 31.21 -0.77 22.30
N MET A 276 32.08 0.24 22.35
CA MET A 276 33.31 0.24 21.55
C MET A 276 34.29 -0.82 22.04
N LYS A 277 34.83 -1.62 21.11
CA LYS A 277 35.89 -2.60 21.37
C LYS A 277 36.95 -2.54 20.27
N LEU A 278 38.18 -2.92 20.61
CA LEU A 278 39.18 -3.19 19.58
C LEU A 278 38.76 -4.43 18.80
N ARG A 279 38.82 -4.36 17.46
CA ARG A 279 38.44 -5.47 16.57
C ARG A 279 39.15 -6.78 16.92
N ARG A 280 40.44 -6.71 17.28
CA ARG A 280 41.25 -7.86 17.71
C ARG A 280 40.78 -8.54 19.00
N GLN A 281 39.95 -7.88 19.80
CA GLN A 281 39.39 -8.38 21.05
C GLN A 281 37.96 -8.95 20.87
N CYS A 282 37.36 -8.77 19.70
CA CYS A 282 36.00 -9.22 19.42
C CYS A 282 35.96 -10.70 19.09
N LYS A 283 34.97 -11.40 19.61
CA LYS A 283 34.70 -12.81 19.30
C LYS A 283 34.01 -12.90 17.93
N PRO A 284 34.16 -14.01 17.19
CA PRO A 284 33.54 -14.15 15.87
C PRO A 284 32.02 -13.91 15.83
N HIS A 285 31.28 -14.31 16.87
CA HIS A 285 29.83 -14.08 16.94
C HIS A 285 29.45 -12.61 17.19
N GLU A 286 30.33 -11.82 17.80
CA GLU A 286 30.11 -10.38 18.00
C GLU A 286 30.27 -9.63 16.66
N LEU A 287 30.99 -10.20 15.70
CA LEU A 287 31.25 -9.63 14.37
C LEU A 287 30.28 -10.18 13.30
N GLN A 288 29.09 -10.61 13.71
CA GLN A 288 28.03 -10.99 12.78
C GLN A 288 27.36 -9.75 12.19
N GLU A 289 26.98 -9.82 10.92
CA GLU A 289 26.31 -8.70 10.25
C GLU A 289 25.08 -8.25 11.06
N GLY A 290 25.03 -6.95 11.37
CA GLY A 290 23.98 -6.33 12.17
C GLY A 290 24.12 -6.43 13.69
N TYR A 291 25.16 -7.09 14.20
CA TYR A 291 25.54 -7.11 15.63
C TYR A 291 26.69 -6.14 15.95
N TYR A 292 27.29 -5.51 14.94
CA TYR A 292 28.34 -4.53 15.13
C TYR A 292 28.29 -3.42 14.08
N ILE A 293 29.07 -2.36 14.33
CA ILE A 293 29.25 -1.21 13.44
C ILE A 293 30.74 -0.94 13.30
N GLU A 294 31.20 -0.68 12.08
CA GLU A 294 32.58 -0.32 11.81
C GLU A 294 32.85 1.12 12.24
N GLU A 295 33.82 1.32 13.14
CA GLU A 295 34.36 2.64 13.47
C GLU A 295 35.65 2.90 12.69
N SER A 296 36.56 1.92 12.68
CA SER A 296 37.82 1.97 11.94
C SER A 296 38.35 0.56 11.66
N GLN A 297 39.46 0.45 10.93
CA GLN A 297 40.13 -0.84 10.70
C GLN A 297 40.46 -1.62 11.98
N ASN A 298 40.61 -0.93 13.13
CA ASN A 298 41.01 -1.53 14.40
C ASN A 298 39.95 -1.46 15.51
N ALA A 299 38.82 -0.78 15.28
CA ALA A 299 37.79 -0.56 16.29
C ALA A 299 36.38 -0.78 15.72
N VAL A 300 35.52 -1.37 16.53
CA VAL A 300 34.12 -1.64 16.20
C VAL A 300 33.24 -1.32 17.40
N TRP A 301 31.99 -0.97 17.12
CA TRP A 301 30.94 -0.89 18.13
C TRP A 301 30.17 -2.20 18.15
N ILE A 302 30.17 -2.91 19.28
CA ILE A 302 29.46 -4.18 19.45
C ILE A 302 28.13 -3.92 20.13
N ARG A 303 27.05 -4.47 19.57
CA ARG A 303 25.69 -4.36 20.11
C ARG A 303 25.54 -5.19 21.39
N ASP A 304 24.89 -4.59 22.39
CA ASP A 304 24.39 -5.28 23.59
C ASP A 304 22.90 -5.59 23.37
N ASP A 305 22.57 -6.85 23.11
CA ASP A 305 21.20 -7.27 22.80
C ASP A 305 20.20 -7.01 23.94
N GLU A 306 20.65 -7.07 25.21
CA GLU A 306 19.77 -6.83 26.37
C GLU A 306 19.36 -5.36 26.46
N LYS A 307 20.26 -4.45 26.10
CA LYS A 307 19.96 -3.02 25.98
C LYS A 307 19.22 -2.71 24.69
N TYR A 308 19.63 -3.33 23.58
CA TYR A 308 19.08 -3.06 22.26
C TYR A 308 17.59 -3.38 22.15
N LYS A 309 17.11 -4.42 22.85
CA LYS A 309 15.67 -4.73 22.88
C LYS A 309 14.83 -3.73 23.68
N GLN A 310 15.42 -2.96 24.59
CA GLN A 310 14.70 -1.94 25.40
C GLN A 310 14.17 -0.78 24.56
N ARG A 311 14.60 -0.67 23.31
CA ARG A 311 14.06 0.26 22.32
C ARG A 311 12.55 0.18 22.14
N PHE A 312 11.97 -0.99 22.39
CA PHE A 312 10.53 -1.23 22.35
C PHE A 312 9.86 -1.16 23.73
N ALA A 313 10.54 -0.73 24.80
CA ALA A 313 10.00 -0.77 26.17
C ALA A 313 8.74 0.10 26.33
N HIS A 314 8.73 1.32 25.78
CA HIS A 314 7.56 2.18 25.83
C HIS A 314 6.39 1.60 25.03
N PHE A 315 6.62 1.14 23.80
CA PHE A 315 5.61 0.43 23.00
C PHE A 315 5.08 -0.79 23.74
N SER A 316 5.95 -1.58 24.36
CA SER A 316 5.57 -2.77 25.12
C SER A 316 4.71 -2.44 26.34
N SER A 317 5.00 -1.34 27.02
CA SER A 317 4.19 -0.86 28.15
C SER A 317 2.81 -0.42 27.67
N PHE A 318 2.77 0.43 26.63
CA PHE A 318 1.54 0.89 25.98
C PHE A 318 0.67 -0.27 25.50
N TYR A 319 1.26 -1.23 24.79
CA TYR A 319 0.58 -2.43 24.31
C TYR A 319 -0.10 -3.19 25.46
N LYS A 320 0.61 -3.35 26.59
CA LYS A 320 0.08 -4.01 27.78
C LYS A 320 -1.06 -3.21 28.42
N THR A 321 -0.96 -1.89 28.49
CA THR A 321 -2.03 -1.03 29.00
C THR A 321 -3.31 -1.21 28.20
N ILE A 322 -3.21 -1.18 26.86
CA ILE A 322 -4.38 -1.20 25.96
C ILE A 322 -4.96 -2.61 25.82
N THR A 323 -4.12 -3.61 25.53
CA THR A 323 -4.58 -4.97 25.19
C THR A 323 -4.70 -5.89 26.40
N GLN A 324 -4.21 -5.45 27.57
CA GLN A 324 -4.08 -6.27 28.79
C GLN A 324 -3.19 -7.53 28.62
N LYS A 325 -2.45 -7.63 27.51
CA LYS A 325 -1.51 -8.72 27.20
C LYS A 325 -0.08 -8.19 27.18
N PRO A 326 0.93 -8.97 27.58
CA PRO A 326 2.32 -8.55 27.42
C PRO A 326 2.71 -8.52 25.93
N TYR A 327 3.45 -7.49 25.53
CA TYR A 327 4.21 -7.52 24.28
C TYR A 327 5.64 -8.00 24.56
N PRO A 328 6.18 -8.98 23.83
CA PRO A 328 7.52 -9.49 24.09
C PRO A 328 8.60 -8.57 23.50
N LEU A 329 9.68 -8.36 24.26
CA LEU A 329 10.89 -7.70 23.75
C LEU A 329 11.79 -8.64 22.95
N GLU A 330 11.67 -9.95 23.18
CA GLU A 330 12.43 -10.97 22.45
C GLU A 330 11.96 -11.05 21.00
N TYR A 331 12.84 -10.74 20.04
CA TYR A 331 12.49 -10.61 18.62
C TYR A 331 11.85 -11.86 18.03
N HIS A 332 12.24 -13.05 18.49
CA HIS A 332 11.67 -14.33 18.04
C HIS A 332 10.24 -14.59 18.57
N GLN A 333 9.70 -13.70 19.39
CA GLN A 333 8.34 -13.74 19.95
C GLN A 333 7.47 -12.57 19.48
N GLN A 334 8.00 -11.62 18.68
CA GLN A 334 7.29 -10.41 18.22
C GLN A 334 6.31 -10.67 17.07
N ALA A 335 5.48 -11.70 17.24
CA ALA A 335 4.32 -12.01 16.43
C ALA A 335 3.11 -12.21 17.35
N THR A 336 2.05 -11.43 17.16
CA THR A 336 0.83 -11.49 17.98
C THR A 336 -0.28 -12.21 17.23
N LEU A 337 -1.14 -12.94 17.96
CA LEU A 337 -2.28 -13.65 17.40
C LEU A 337 -3.55 -13.22 18.13
N ASP A 338 -4.38 -12.44 17.43
CA ASP A 338 -5.62 -11.90 17.97
C ASP A 338 -6.81 -12.57 17.28
N HIS A 339 -7.55 -13.37 18.05
CA HIS A 339 -8.65 -14.21 17.55
C HIS A 339 -9.99 -13.64 17.98
N LEU A 340 -10.68 -13.02 17.03
CA LEU A 340 -12.04 -12.53 17.19
C LEU A 340 -13.01 -13.67 16.88
N LYS A 341 -13.29 -14.48 17.92
CA LYS A 341 -14.07 -15.72 17.82
C LYS A 341 -15.43 -15.50 17.20
N GLU A 342 -16.12 -14.45 17.62
CA GLU A 342 -17.47 -14.18 17.12
C GLU A 342 -17.42 -13.90 15.62
N GLN A 343 -16.46 -13.09 15.17
CA GLN A 343 -16.27 -12.68 13.78
C GLN A 343 -15.64 -13.77 12.91
N ASN A 344 -15.21 -14.91 13.48
CA ASN A 344 -14.43 -15.93 12.81
C ASN A 344 -13.20 -15.34 12.09
N LEU A 345 -12.52 -14.42 12.77
CA LEU A 345 -11.40 -13.66 12.24
C LEU A 345 -10.15 -13.88 13.09
N LEU A 346 -9.04 -14.18 12.42
CA LEU A 346 -7.72 -14.25 13.03
C LEU A 346 -6.82 -13.16 12.42
N ILE A 347 -6.23 -12.34 13.29
CA ILE A 347 -5.29 -11.30 12.91
C ILE A 347 -3.90 -11.67 13.44
N LEU A 348 -2.90 -11.66 12.55
CA LEU A 348 -1.49 -11.86 12.85
C LEU A 348 -0.76 -10.51 12.78
N GLY A 349 -0.34 -9.98 13.92
CA GLY A 349 0.53 -8.81 13.98
C GLY A 349 2.01 -9.21 13.88
N LEU A 350 2.80 -8.49 13.08
CA LEU A 350 4.22 -8.76 12.88
C LEU A 350 5.05 -7.47 13.05
N ASN A 351 6.09 -7.53 13.89
CA ASN A 351 7.02 -6.40 13.99
C ASN A 351 7.94 -6.33 12.77
N SER A 352 7.75 -5.28 11.96
CA SER A 352 8.60 -4.98 10.80
C SER A 352 9.80 -4.10 11.09
N ALA A 353 9.87 -3.52 12.30
CA ALA A 353 10.85 -2.53 12.71
C ALA A 353 11.98 -3.11 13.59
N TRP A 354 11.98 -4.42 13.85
CA TRP A 354 12.83 -5.06 14.87
C TRP A 354 14.35 -4.90 14.66
N GLN A 355 14.82 -4.69 13.42
CA GLN A 355 16.24 -4.46 13.10
C GLN A 355 16.58 -2.99 12.83
N LEU A 356 15.61 -2.09 12.90
CA LEU A 356 15.84 -0.68 12.63
C LEU A 356 16.48 -0.02 13.84
N ASP A 357 17.49 0.80 13.64
CA ASP A 357 18.06 1.74 14.62
C ASP A 357 18.68 2.93 13.87
N HIS A 358 19.23 3.92 14.59
CA HIS A 358 19.72 5.14 13.96
C HIS A 358 20.90 4.93 12.99
N HIS A 359 21.57 3.78 13.06
CA HIS A 359 22.62 3.39 12.12
C HIS A 359 22.06 2.58 10.94
N TYR A 360 21.01 1.81 11.20
CA TYR A 360 20.41 0.87 10.26
C TYR A 360 18.93 1.21 10.00
N THR A 361 18.69 2.38 9.45
CA THR A 361 17.35 2.90 9.16
C THR A 361 16.64 2.19 8.00
N THR A 362 17.31 1.28 7.30
CA THR A 362 16.86 0.64 6.06
C THR A 362 16.67 -0.88 6.19
N ARG A 363 16.69 -1.40 7.42
CA ARG A 363 16.58 -2.84 7.73
C ARG A 363 15.17 -3.27 8.13
N ALA A 364 14.15 -2.70 7.50
CA ALA A 364 12.79 -3.16 7.70
C ALA A 364 12.68 -4.63 7.27
N SER A 365 12.21 -5.51 8.15
CA SER A 365 12.11 -6.95 7.88
C SER A 365 11.19 -7.65 8.87
N ILE A 366 10.78 -8.89 8.58
CA ILE A 366 10.03 -9.74 9.51
C ILE A 366 10.96 -10.79 10.13
N ASN A 367 10.95 -10.91 11.45
CA ASN A 367 11.74 -11.94 12.13
C ASN A 367 11.22 -13.35 11.76
N THR A 368 12.06 -14.16 11.10
CA THR A 368 11.69 -15.50 10.61
C THR A 368 11.25 -16.45 11.72
N ASN A 369 11.87 -16.37 12.89
CA ASN A 369 11.52 -17.23 14.02
C ASN A 369 10.17 -16.84 14.62
N ALA A 370 9.89 -15.53 14.77
CA ALA A 370 8.60 -15.05 15.22
C ALA A 370 7.46 -15.52 14.30
N LEU A 371 7.63 -15.34 12.99
CA LEU A 371 6.67 -15.83 12.00
C LEU A 371 6.50 -17.35 12.06
N SER A 372 7.59 -18.11 12.07
CA SER A 372 7.55 -19.57 12.11
C SER A 372 6.81 -20.08 13.36
N ASN A 373 7.08 -19.47 14.51
CA ASN A 373 6.41 -19.78 15.77
C ASN A 373 4.91 -19.48 15.70
N ALA A 374 4.52 -18.32 15.15
CA ALA A 374 3.11 -17.95 14.98
C ALA A 374 2.39 -18.89 14.01
N LEU A 375 2.97 -19.19 12.84
CA LEU A 375 2.39 -20.13 11.87
C LEU A 375 2.28 -21.56 12.43
N ALA A 376 3.21 -21.97 13.28
CA ALA A 376 3.12 -23.24 13.99
C ALA A 376 1.96 -23.28 14.99
N GLN A 377 1.72 -22.19 15.72
CA GLN A 377 0.54 -22.05 16.59
C GLN A 377 -0.75 -22.07 15.77
N ILE A 378 -0.78 -21.34 14.64
CA ILE A 378 -1.93 -21.28 13.73
C ILE A 378 -2.31 -22.69 13.25
N ARG A 379 -1.33 -23.46 12.77
CA ARG A 379 -1.54 -24.80 12.24
C ARG A 379 -1.98 -25.83 13.29
N ARG A 380 -1.53 -25.66 14.54
CA ARG A 380 -1.81 -26.61 15.63
C ARG A 380 -3.15 -26.35 16.33
N ASN A 381 -3.69 -25.15 16.23
CA ASN A 381 -4.95 -24.80 16.87
C ASN A 381 -6.13 -24.98 15.88
N PRO A 382 -7.06 -25.92 16.14
CA PRO A 382 -8.18 -26.20 15.25
C PRO A 382 -9.15 -25.02 15.09
N ASP A 383 -9.24 -24.13 16.09
CA ASP A 383 -10.13 -22.98 16.07
C ASP A 383 -9.81 -22.02 14.93
N TYR A 384 -8.53 -21.95 14.52
CA TYR A 384 -8.08 -21.04 13.47
C TYR A 384 -8.26 -21.58 12.05
N LYS A 385 -8.64 -22.85 11.91
CA LYS A 385 -8.65 -23.53 10.60
C LYS A 385 -9.55 -22.81 9.58
N ASN A 386 -10.74 -22.40 10.01
CA ASN A 386 -11.76 -21.81 9.16
C ASN A 386 -11.88 -20.29 9.30
N CYS A 387 -11.00 -19.65 10.06
CA CYS A 387 -11.01 -18.19 10.18
C CYS A 387 -10.56 -17.52 8.88
N LEU A 388 -11.18 -16.38 8.58
CA LEU A 388 -10.56 -15.37 7.73
C LEU A 388 -9.25 -14.93 8.40
N LYS A 389 -8.16 -14.84 7.63
CA LYS A 389 -6.82 -14.54 8.15
C LYS A 389 -6.28 -13.26 7.54
N ILE A 390 -5.92 -12.33 8.41
CA ILE A 390 -5.34 -11.03 8.06
C ILE A 390 -3.95 -10.92 8.71
N ALA A 391 -2.95 -10.54 7.94
CA ALA A 391 -1.64 -10.17 8.48
C ALA A 391 -1.52 -8.64 8.58
N VAL A 392 -0.83 -8.14 9.60
CA VAL A 392 -0.62 -6.70 9.82
C VAL A 392 0.85 -6.45 10.13
N TRP A 393 1.46 -5.52 9.42
CA TRP A 393 2.80 -4.99 9.73
C TRP A 393 2.87 -3.51 9.33
N HIS A 394 3.99 -2.82 9.56
CA HIS A 394 4.10 -1.38 9.29
C HIS A 394 4.71 -1.07 7.92
N HIS A 395 5.94 -1.54 7.67
CA HIS A 395 6.74 -1.13 6.50
C HIS A 395 6.24 -1.73 5.16
N PRO A 396 6.38 -1.01 4.04
CA PRO A 396 5.88 -1.47 2.75
C PRO A 396 6.77 -2.56 2.13
N LEU A 397 6.24 -3.25 1.12
CA LEU A 397 7.00 -4.18 0.27
C LEU A 397 7.64 -3.46 -0.92
N ASP A 398 6.99 -2.39 -1.36
CA ASP A 398 7.31 -1.57 -2.51
C ASP A 398 7.34 -0.11 -2.07
N SER A 399 8.57 0.42 -1.98
CA SER A 399 8.82 1.84 -1.77
C SER A 399 9.89 2.28 -2.76
N ALA A 400 9.79 3.54 -3.20
CA ALA A 400 10.84 4.20 -3.97
C ALA A 400 12.12 4.43 -3.13
N TYR A 401 12.00 4.33 -1.80
CA TYR A 401 13.08 4.51 -0.85
C TYR A 401 13.58 3.17 -0.27
N SER A 402 14.58 3.26 0.59
CA SER A 402 15.27 2.13 1.23
C SER A 402 14.58 1.62 2.51
N ASP A 403 13.35 2.04 2.75
CA ASP A 403 12.51 1.76 3.93
C ASP A 403 11.58 0.55 3.75
N ARG A 404 11.67 -0.13 2.60
CA ARG A 404 10.88 -1.33 2.29
C ARG A 404 11.47 -2.62 2.88
N ILE A 405 10.60 -3.60 3.08
CA ILE A 405 10.99 -4.98 3.34
C ILE A 405 11.51 -5.62 2.05
N THR A 406 12.78 -6.02 2.05
CA THR A 406 13.45 -6.61 0.88
C THR A 406 13.31 -8.12 0.79
N ASP A 407 13.33 -8.82 1.93
CA ASP A 407 13.03 -10.26 1.99
C ASP A 407 11.52 -10.47 2.04
N GLN A 408 10.95 -10.85 0.90
CA GLN A 408 9.52 -11.08 0.74
C GLN A 408 9.13 -12.57 0.86
N GLY A 409 10.08 -13.47 1.19
CA GLY A 409 9.80 -14.91 1.32
C GLY A 409 8.75 -15.23 2.38
N PHE A 410 8.56 -14.35 3.36
CA PHE A 410 7.51 -14.50 4.37
C PHE A 410 6.08 -14.45 3.80
N LEU A 411 5.86 -13.73 2.69
CA LEU A 411 4.55 -13.66 2.04
C LEU A 411 4.11 -15.02 1.51
N GLU A 412 5.05 -15.83 1.02
CA GLU A 412 4.78 -17.19 0.56
C GLU A 412 4.32 -18.08 1.72
N GLN A 413 4.96 -17.93 2.89
CA GLN A 413 4.58 -18.63 4.11
C GLN A 413 3.18 -18.22 4.56
N LEU A 414 2.85 -16.94 4.53
CA LEU A 414 1.50 -16.44 4.80
C LEU A 414 0.48 -17.03 3.82
N ALA A 415 0.76 -16.98 2.52
CA ALA A 415 -0.13 -17.51 1.48
C ALA A 415 -0.45 -18.98 1.73
N ILE A 416 0.56 -19.83 1.92
CA ILE A 416 0.39 -21.27 2.13
C ILE A 416 -0.43 -21.56 3.40
N ASN A 417 -0.34 -20.71 4.42
CA ASN A 417 -1.11 -20.83 5.66
C ASN A 417 -2.49 -20.15 5.61
N GLY A 418 -2.97 -19.80 4.40
CA GLY A 418 -4.35 -19.36 4.16
C GLY A 418 -4.62 -17.90 4.50
N PHE A 419 -3.58 -17.06 4.59
CA PHE A 419 -3.76 -15.61 4.68
C PHE A 419 -4.26 -15.06 3.35
N ARG A 420 -5.27 -14.18 3.43
CA ARG A 420 -5.96 -13.61 2.27
C ARG A 420 -5.68 -12.13 2.09
N LEU A 421 -5.47 -11.42 3.19
CA LEU A 421 -5.29 -9.98 3.24
C LEU A 421 -4.05 -9.65 4.07
N PHE A 422 -3.42 -8.53 3.73
CA PHE A 422 -2.53 -7.86 4.67
C PHE A 422 -2.72 -6.35 4.69
N LEU A 423 -2.51 -5.79 5.88
CA LEU A 423 -2.64 -4.36 6.15
C LEU A 423 -1.27 -3.79 6.52
N HIS A 424 -0.97 -2.61 5.99
CA HIS A 424 0.25 -1.88 6.37
C HIS A 424 0.11 -0.35 6.29
N GLY A 425 1.17 0.35 6.72
CA GLY A 425 1.29 1.79 6.83
C GLY A 425 2.48 2.38 6.09
N HIS A 426 3.12 3.39 6.71
CA HIS A 426 4.45 3.95 6.42
C HIS A 426 4.55 4.81 5.16
N ILE A 427 3.88 4.43 4.07
CA ILE A 427 3.97 5.18 2.80
C ILE A 427 3.14 6.47 2.81
N HIS A 428 2.41 6.77 3.89
CA HIS A 428 1.57 7.97 4.05
C HIS A 428 0.58 8.20 2.91
N LYS A 429 0.13 7.11 2.27
CA LYS A 429 -0.84 7.13 1.17
C LYS A 429 -1.65 5.84 1.15
N ALA A 430 -2.98 5.97 1.12
CA ALA A 430 -3.84 4.82 0.94
C ALA A 430 -3.66 4.22 -0.47
N GLU A 431 -3.30 2.94 -0.51
CA GLU A 431 -3.01 2.19 -1.72
C GLU A 431 -3.55 0.75 -1.60
N THR A 432 -3.82 0.14 -2.75
CA THR A 432 -4.16 -1.27 -2.86
C THR A 432 -3.42 -1.91 -4.01
N SER A 433 -3.06 -3.18 -3.84
CA SER A 433 -2.45 -4.01 -4.86
C SER A 433 -2.75 -5.49 -4.59
N LEU A 434 -2.49 -6.33 -5.59
CA LEU A 434 -2.67 -7.77 -5.48
C LEU A 434 -1.32 -8.49 -5.60
N PHE A 435 -0.93 -9.20 -4.55
CA PHE A 435 0.20 -10.11 -4.57
C PHE A 435 -0.27 -11.52 -4.98
N ARG A 436 0.28 -12.07 -6.08
CA ARG A 436 -0.01 -13.44 -6.54
C ARG A 436 1.21 -14.32 -6.35
N TYR A 437 1.04 -15.35 -5.52
CA TYR A 437 2.07 -16.37 -5.30
C TYR A 437 2.01 -17.48 -6.36
N ASP A 438 0.81 -18.03 -6.59
CA ASP A 438 0.58 -19.02 -7.66
C ASP A 438 -0.26 -18.37 -8.77
N MET A 439 0.24 -18.47 -10.00
CA MET A 439 -0.37 -17.88 -11.19
C MET A 439 -1.45 -18.79 -11.81
N SER A 440 -1.71 -19.96 -11.23
CA SER A 440 -2.83 -20.83 -11.60
C SER A 440 -4.18 -20.14 -11.31
N THR A 441 -5.26 -20.61 -11.95
CA THR A 441 -6.60 -20.02 -11.80
C THR A 441 -7.15 -20.08 -10.38
N ASN A 442 -6.64 -21.00 -9.56
CA ASN A 442 -6.97 -21.15 -8.14
C ASN A 442 -5.76 -20.84 -7.24
N GLY A 443 -4.76 -20.15 -7.79
CA GLY A 443 -3.51 -19.87 -7.10
C GLY A 443 -3.71 -18.94 -5.91
N ARG A 444 -2.86 -19.11 -4.89
CA ARG A 444 -2.95 -18.34 -3.64
C ARG A 444 -2.54 -16.89 -3.90
N LYS A 445 -3.32 -15.97 -3.32
CA LYS A 445 -3.16 -14.53 -3.49
C LYS A 445 -3.38 -13.79 -2.17
N LEU A 446 -2.67 -12.69 -2.00
CA LEU A 446 -2.83 -11.77 -0.87
C LEU A 446 -3.20 -10.39 -1.42
N ASP A 447 -4.32 -9.83 -0.98
CA ASP A 447 -4.65 -8.43 -1.27
C ASP A 447 -4.01 -7.51 -0.23
N ARG A 448 -3.40 -6.43 -0.72
CA ARG A 448 -2.78 -5.38 0.06
C ARG A 448 -3.76 -4.25 0.35
N ILE A 449 -3.78 -3.81 1.60
CA ILE A 449 -4.56 -2.65 2.06
C ILE A 449 -3.63 -1.70 2.82
N CYS A 450 -3.44 -0.48 2.34
CA CYS A 450 -2.70 0.56 3.06
C CYS A 450 -3.65 1.66 3.54
N ALA A 451 -3.54 2.07 4.82
CA ALA A 451 -4.40 3.07 5.46
C ALA A 451 -4.14 4.52 5.01
N GLY A 452 -2.96 4.81 4.47
CA GLY A 452 -2.45 6.18 4.43
C GLY A 452 -1.95 6.61 5.81
N THR A 453 -1.91 7.92 6.09
CA THR A 453 -1.47 8.44 7.39
C THR A 453 -2.58 9.18 8.11
N PHE A 454 -2.85 8.82 9.36
CA PHE A 454 -3.90 9.46 10.13
C PHE A 454 -3.48 10.83 10.68
N GLY A 455 -2.22 10.96 11.08
CA GLY A 455 -1.76 12.09 11.87
C GLY A 455 -0.30 12.51 11.67
N ALA A 456 0.41 11.95 10.67
CA ALA A 456 1.80 12.34 10.42
C ALA A 456 1.97 13.86 10.27
N PRO A 457 3.08 14.45 10.74
CA PRO A 457 3.36 15.87 10.56
C PRO A 457 3.24 16.30 9.10
N THR A 458 2.79 17.54 8.85
CA THR A 458 2.61 18.07 7.47
C THR A 458 3.86 17.98 6.61
N LYS A 459 5.05 18.07 7.22
CA LYS A 459 6.36 17.92 6.56
C LYS A 459 6.64 16.49 6.06
N GLU A 460 5.93 15.50 6.58
CA GLU A 460 6.04 14.07 6.24
C GLU A 460 4.90 13.61 5.31
N LEU A 461 3.95 14.50 4.98
CA LEU A 461 2.90 14.20 4.00
C LEU A 461 3.47 14.16 2.58
N ASN A 462 3.01 13.17 1.81
CA ASN A 462 3.23 13.17 0.37
C ASN A 462 2.50 14.36 -0.27
N THR A 463 3.16 15.05 -1.22
CA THR A 463 2.56 16.22 -1.87
C THR A 463 1.24 15.85 -2.55
N GLY A 464 0.16 16.54 -2.14
CA GLY A 464 -1.20 16.31 -2.67
C GLY A 464 -1.95 15.13 -2.04
N ILE A 465 -1.37 14.44 -1.05
CA ILE A 465 -2.04 13.38 -0.30
C ILE A 465 -2.46 13.91 1.08
N PRO A 466 -3.77 13.98 1.38
CA PRO A 466 -4.26 14.39 2.69
C PRO A 466 -4.05 13.30 3.76
N TRP A 467 -4.29 13.62 5.03
CA TRP A 467 -4.43 12.59 6.07
C TRP A 467 -5.58 11.65 5.73
N GLN A 468 -5.41 10.37 6.06
CA GLN A 468 -6.25 9.27 5.61
C GLN A 468 -6.45 8.21 6.69
N TYR A 469 -7.60 7.55 6.60
CA TYR A 469 -7.84 6.29 7.27
C TYR A 469 -8.75 5.39 6.44
N ASN A 470 -8.79 4.11 6.78
CA ASN A 470 -9.69 3.15 6.14
C ASN A 470 -10.74 2.60 7.12
N LEU A 471 -11.97 2.44 6.65
CA LEU A 471 -12.98 1.59 7.26
C LEU A 471 -13.20 0.36 6.38
N LEU A 472 -13.03 -0.82 6.95
CA LEU A 472 -13.19 -2.10 6.28
C LEU A 472 -14.55 -2.68 6.64
N LYS A 473 -15.44 -2.78 5.65
CA LYS A 473 -16.76 -3.41 5.78
C LYS A 473 -16.73 -4.79 5.13
N PHE A 474 -16.95 -5.83 5.93
CA PHE A 474 -17.10 -7.19 5.46
C PHE A 474 -18.58 -7.53 5.41
N GLU A 475 -19.04 -7.98 4.25
CA GLU A 475 -20.43 -8.37 4.02
C GLU A 475 -20.44 -9.54 3.04
N ASP A 476 -21.04 -10.65 3.44
CA ASP A 476 -21.00 -11.92 2.71
C ASP A 476 -19.56 -12.36 2.37
N ASN A 477 -19.23 -12.45 1.08
CA ASN A 477 -17.92 -12.84 0.58
C ASN A 477 -17.16 -11.66 -0.06
N GLN A 478 -17.45 -10.45 0.41
CA GLN A 478 -16.87 -9.21 -0.08
C GLN A 478 -16.36 -8.34 1.08
N LEU A 479 -15.17 -7.79 0.88
CA LEU A 479 -14.62 -6.69 1.66
C LEU A 479 -14.76 -5.40 0.85
N THR A 480 -15.41 -4.39 1.42
CA THR A 480 -15.40 -3.02 0.90
C THR A 480 -14.52 -2.16 1.79
N VAL A 481 -13.51 -1.51 1.21
CA VAL A 481 -12.59 -0.61 1.91
C VAL A 481 -12.99 0.83 1.58
N TYR A 482 -13.54 1.53 2.57
CA TYR A 482 -13.85 2.96 2.47
C TYR A 482 -12.62 3.76 2.92
N THR A 483 -12.13 4.62 2.04
CA THR A 483 -11.03 5.55 2.35
C THR A 483 -11.60 6.93 2.65
N ARG A 484 -11.14 7.49 3.76
CA ARG A 484 -11.58 8.77 4.29
C ARG A 484 -10.37 9.70 4.32
N CYS A 485 -10.60 10.99 4.11
CA CYS A 485 -9.52 11.97 4.16
C CYS A 485 -9.87 13.24 4.92
N ARG A 486 -8.83 13.94 5.36
CA ARG A 486 -8.92 15.26 5.97
C ARG A 486 -7.77 16.12 5.44
N GLU A 487 -8.07 17.33 4.97
CA GLU A 487 -7.07 18.23 4.37
C GLU A 487 -6.38 19.14 5.39
N GLU A 488 -7.08 19.45 6.49
CA GLU A 488 -6.62 20.37 7.53
C GLU A 488 -6.63 19.67 8.88
N LEU A 489 -5.63 19.88 9.74
CA LEU A 489 -5.53 19.22 11.05
C LEU A 489 -6.81 19.35 11.91
N ASN A 490 -7.48 20.50 11.82
CA ASN A 490 -8.70 20.81 12.55
C ASN A 490 -9.97 20.62 11.72
N GLY A 491 -9.84 20.16 10.48
CA GLY A 491 -10.96 19.92 9.55
C GLY A 491 -11.75 18.65 9.88
N ALA A 492 -12.88 18.49 9.21
CA ALA A 492 -13.67 17.27 9.26
C ALA A 492 -13.10 16.21 8.31
N TRP A 493 -13.28 14.94 8.66
CA TRP A 493 -13.09 13.84 7.72
C TRP A 493 -14.20 13.86 6.66
N LYS A 494 -13.84 13.45 5.43
CA LYS A 494 -14.74 13.39 4.28
C LYS A 494 -14.39 12.19 3.39
N PRO A 495 -15.27 11.74 2.48
CA PRO A 495 -14.93 10.65 1.57
C PRO A 495 -13.74 11.00 0.68
N ASP A 496 -12.76 10.10 0.55
CA ASP A 496 -11.59 10.28 -0.34
C ASP A 496 -11.84 9.64 -1.71
N ALA A 497 -12.48 10.39 -2.61
CA ALA A 497 -12.84 9.93 -3.95
C ALA A 497 -11.61 9.77 -4.87
N ARG A 498 -10.81 8.72 -4.63
CA ARG A 498 -9.57 8.44 -5.37
C ARG A 498 -9.58 7.15 -6.19
N TRP A 499 -10.53 6.26 -5.92
CA TRP A 499 -10.55 4.93 -6.53
C TRP A 499 -11.24 5.01 -7.89
N GLY A 500 -10.45 5.05 -8.96
CA GLY A 500 -10.98 5.12 -10.32
C GLY A 500 -11.76 3.86 -10.71
N GLN A 501 -12.94 4.04 -11.31
CA GLN A 501 -13.76 2.93 -11.81
C GLN A 501 -13.56 2.61 -13.29
N GLY A 502 -12.76 3.42 -14.00
CA GLY A 502 -12.59 3.36 -15.44
C GLY A 502 -12.87 4.73 -16.07
N ALA A 503 -12.68 4.84 -17.38
CA ALA A 503 -12.81 6.11 -18.09
C ALA A 503 -14.26 6.63 -18.05
N GLY A 504 -14.42 7.91 -17.68
CA GLY A 504 -15.71 8.62 -17.69
C GLY A 504 -16.61 8.34 -16.47
N GLN A 505 -16.11 7.62 -15.47
CA GLN A 505 -16.83 7.42 -14.20
C GLN A 505 -16.14 8.22 -13.09
N GLU A 506 -16.96 8.87 -12.26
CA GLU A 506 -16.46 9.58 -11.09
C GLU A 506 -15.71 8.60 -10.17
N PRO A 507 -14.57 9.02 -9.59
CA PRO A 507 -13.84 8.18 -8.67
C PRO A 507 -14.67 7.93 -7.41
N LEU A 508 -14.52 6.74 -6.84
CA LEU A 508 -15.19 6.37 -5.60
C LEU A 508 -14.31 6.61 -4.39
N SER A 509 -14.96 6.81 -3.25
CA SER A 509 -14.33 6.79 -1.93
C SER A 509 -14.08 5.39 -1.37
N TYR A 510 -14.38 4.34 -2.15
CA TYR A 510 -14.17 2.96 -1.75
C TYR A 510 -13.77 2.07 -2.92
N TYR A 511 -13.23 0.89 -2.60
CA TYR A 511 -13.03 -0.21 -3.53
C TYR A 511 -13.42 -1.54 -2.87
N ALA A 512 -13.62 -2.58 -3.68
CA ALA A 512 -14.08 -3.89 -3.19
C ALA A 512 -13.09 -5.01 -3.54
N ILE A 513 -12.94 -5.95 -2.61
CA ILE A 513 -12.14 -7.18 -2.73
C ILE A 513 -13.08 -8.36 -2.51
N ALA A 514 -13.14 -9.28 -3.49
CA ALA A 514 -13.81 -10.57 -3.31
C ALA A 514 -12.93 -11.51 -2.48
N LEU A 515 -13.49 -12.07 -1.39
CA LEU A 515 -12.74 -12.87 -0.41
C LEU A 515 -12.53 -14.31 -0.85
#